data_AF-A0A6N3YXS7-F1
#
_entry.id   AF-A0A6N3YXS7-F1
#
_cell.length_a   1.000
_cell.length_b   1.000
_cell.length_c   1.000
_cell.angle_alpha   90.00
_cell.angle_beta   90.00
_cell.angle_gamma   90.00
#
_symmetry.space_group_name_H-M   'P 1'
#
loop_
_entity.id
_entity.type
_entity.pdbx_description
1 polymer ?
#
loop_
_entity_poly.entity_id
_entity_poly.type
_entity_poly.pdbx_seq_one_letter_code
_entity_poly.pdbx_strand_id
1 'polypeptide(L)'
;MAFIFNQSLGIGAERSIKRLHPPNERKTMKLNKLENKNRRIRKKLYLGEFAILGFEVSCTTEFKDFDQYDVFVDEFIDYINSIDLCFGGGGLELFEGFICSTERYRSVTEEEQLAVANWLDARSEVKKVEVSDLVDANYL
;
A
#
# COMPACT_ATOMS: atom_id res chain seq x y z
N MET A 1 -3.74 76.68 29.23
CA MET A 1 -2.85 75.60 29.71
C MET A 1 -2.70 75.76 31.21
N ALA A 2 -3.65 75.25 32.01
CA ALA A 2 -3.76 73.87 32.51
C ALA A 2 -2.70 73.59 33.59
N PHE A 3 -2.98 73.97 34.85
CA PHE A 3 -3.60 73.17 35.94
C PHE A 3 -2.77 71.99 36.44
N ILE A 4 -2.42 72.09 37.72
CA ILE A 4 -1.77 71.12 38.61
C ILE A 4 -2.84 70.17 39.19
N PHE A 5 -2.56 68.87 39.31
CA PHE A 5 -2.81 68.00 40.50
C PHE A 5 -2.39 66.55 40.14
N ASN A 6 -1.36 65.99 40.77
CA ASN A 6 -1.37 65.18 42.01
C ASN A 6 -2.03 63.79 41.81
N GLN A 7 -1.27 62.71 42.05
CA GLN A 7 -1.51 61.76 43.15
C GLN A 7 -0.80 60.41 42.93
N SER A 8 -0.15 59.99 44.01
CA SER A 8 0.47 58.70 44.34
C SER A 8 -0.36 57.46 43.94
N LEU A 9 0.31 56.36 43.57
CA LEU A 9 0.37 55.10 44.35
C LEU A 9 1.01 53.99 43.52
N GLY A 10 1.95 53.28 44.14
CA GLY A 10 2.69 52.19 43.51
C GLY A 10 2.01 50.83 43.59
N ILE A 11 2.79 49.87 43.11
CA ILE A 11 2.75 48.41 43.35
C ILE A 11 1.73 47.64 42.48
N GLY A 12 2.27 46.74 41.65
CA GLY A 12 1.47 45.69 41.01
C GLY A 12 1.88 45.33 39.59
N ALA A 13 3.05 44.71 39.42
CA ALA A 13 3.43 44.10 38.15
C ALA A 13 2.67 42.78 37.95
N GLU A 14 1.48 42.81 37.35
CA GLU A 14 0.84 41.59 36.87
C GLU A 14 1.37 41.21 35.49
N ARG A 15 2.50 40.49 35.47
CA ARG A 15 2.88 39.69 34.30
C ARG A 15 1.92 38.50 34.22
N SER A 16 0.83 38.66 33.47
CA SER A 16 -0.01 37.54 33.06
C SER A 16 0.77 36.65 32.09
N ILE A 17 1.55 35.71 32.62
CA ILE A 17 2.19 34.66 31.83
C ILE A 17 1.08 33.68 31.45
N LYS A 18 0.39 33.93 30.34
CA LYS A 18 -0.34 32.88 29.64
C LYS A 18 0.69 31.83 29.23
N ARG A 19 0.77 30.72 29.97
CA ARG A 19 1.37 29.48 29.44
C ARG A 19 0.48 29.02 28.31
N LEU A 20 0.69 29.56 27.12
CA LEU A 20 0.21 29.01 25.87
C LEU A 20 0.87 27.65 25.76
N HIS A 21 0.16 26.60 26.19
CA HIS A 21 0.40 25.30 25.59
C HIS A 21 -0.03 25.48 24.13
N PRO A 22 0.88 25.36 23.16
CA PRO A 22 0.46 25.39 21.77
C PRO A 22 -0.61 24.30 21.60
N PRO A 23 -1.63 24.52 20.76
CA PRO A 23 -2.56 23.46 20.42
C PRO A 23 -1.71 22.27 20.00
N ASN A 24 -1.96 21.11 20.61
CA ASN A 24 -1.31 19.87 20.19
C ASN A 24 -1.82 19.56 18.79
N GLU A 25 -1.17 20.17 17.80
CA GLU A 25 -1.35 19.88 16.40
C GLU A 25 -0.93 18.43 16.27
N ARG A 26 -1.93 17.54 16.27
CA ARG A 26 -1.72 16.12 16.05
C ARG A 26 -1.12 16.01 14.66
N LYS A 27 0.20 16.03 14.59
CA LYS A 27 0.95 15.82 13.37
C LYS A 27 0.46 14.49 12.85
N THR A 28 -0.30 14.54 11.76
CA THR A 28 -0.86 13.34 11.13
C THR A 28 0.33 12.47 10.76
N MET A 29 0.51 11.40 11.54
CA MET A 29 1.59 10.44 11.32
C MET A 29 1.27 9.74 10.00
N LYS A 30 1.89 10.20 8.91
CA LYS A 30 1.85 9.49 7.63
C LYS A 30 2.40 8.09 7.88
N LEU A 31 1.54 7.08 7.76
CA LEU A 31 1.81 5.71 8.19
C LEU A 31 3.06 5.13 7.49
N ASN A 32 3.36 5.61 6.28
CA ASN A 32 4.42 5.08 5.41
C ASN A 32 5.72 5.89 5.47
N LYS A 33 5.79 6.95 6.30
CA LYS A 33 6.99 7.80 6.39
C LYS A 33 8.14 7.09 7.13
N LEU A 34 9.22 6.79 6.42
CA LEU A 34 10.37 6.00 6.92
C LEU A 34 11.24 6.74 7.95
N GLU A 35 11.42 8.05 7.77
CA GLU A 35 12.41 8.89 8.49
C GLU A 35 12.34 8.80 10.02
N ASN A 36 11.15 8.54 10.57
CA ASN A 36 10.91 8.49 12.02
C ASN A 36 10.70 7.07 12.56
N LYS A 37 10.98 6.03 11.76
CA LYS A 37 10.72 4.64 12.12
C LYS A 37 12.02 3.88 12.28
N ASN A 38 12.24 3.33 13.48
CA ASN A 38 13.33 2.39 13.69
C ASN A 38 13.09 1.09 12.91
N ARG A 39 14.14 0.26 12.79
CA ARG A 39 14.10 -1.00 12.03
C ARG A 39 12.99 -1.95 12.49
N ARG A 40 12.72 -2.04 13.80
CA ARG A 40 11.65 -2.89 14.35
C ARG A 40 10.28 -2.45 13.83
N ILE A 41 10.01 -1.15 13.79
CA ILE A 41 8.75 -0.60 13.28
C ILE A 41 8.64 -0.77 11.76
N ARG A 42 9.72 -0.53 10.99
CA ARG A 42 9.72 -0.80 9.55
C ARG A 42 9.41 -2.26 9.23
N LYS A 43 10.01 -3.18 9.97
CA LYS A 43 9.76 -4.63 9.86
C LYS A 43 8.33 -5.03 10.22
N LYS A 44 7.76 -4.41 11.25
CA LYS A 44 6.39 -4.67 11.71
C LYS A 44 5.35 -4.17 10.70
N LEU A 45 5.64 -3.05 10.04
CA LEU A 45 4.73 -2.38 9.11
C LEU A 45 5.03 -2.69 7.64
N TYR A 46 5.97 -3.59 7.32
CA TYR A 46 6.36 -3.89 5.93
C TYR A 46 6.78 -2.64 5.12
N LEU A 47 7.65 -1.82 5.69
CA LEU A 47 8.12 -0.58 5.06
C LEU A 47 9.60 -0.66 4.69
N GLY A 48 9.99 0.08 3.65
CA GLY A 48 11.39 0.23 3.25
C GLY A 48 11.99 -1.11 2.81
N GLU A 49 13.03 -1.57 3.49
CA GLU A 49 13.68 -2.87 3.20
C GLU A 49 12.79 -4.10 3.49
N PHE A 50 11.60 -3.88 4.05
CA PHE A 50 10.62 -4.92 4.35
C PHE A 50 9.33 -4.78 3.54
N ALA A 51 9.29 -3.87 2.57
CA ALA A 51 8.16 -3.76 1.65
C ALA A 51 8.05 -5.03 0.80
N ILE A 52 6.82 -5.39 0.49
CA ILE A 52 6.49 -6.50 -0.41
C ILE A 52 5.77 -5.87 -1.58
N LEU A 53 6.44 -5.85 -2.74
CA LEU A 53 5.82 -5.39 -3.97
C LEU A 53 5.15 -6.57 -4.67
N GLY A 54 3.97 -6.29 -5.22
CA GLY A 54 3.20 -7.18 -6.07
C GLY A 54 2.58 -6.38 -7.21
N PHE A 55 1.69 -7.00 -7.97
CA PHE A 55 1.02 -6.34 -9.08
C PHE A 55 -0.40 -6.87 -9.27
N GLU A 56 -1.25 -6.05 -9.87
CA GLU A 56 -2.56 -6.46 -10.35
C GLU A 56 -2.41 -7.08 -11.73
N VAL A 57 -3.15 -8.16 -11.95
CA VAL A 57 -3.31 -8.79 -13.26
C VAL A 57 -4.80 -8.86 -13.59
N SER A 58 -5.13 -8.60 -14.84
CA SER A 58 -6.47 -8.83 -15.37
C SER A 58 -6.42 -9.39 -16.77
N CYS A 59 -7.40 -10.22 -17.11
CA CYS A 59 -7.59 -10.69 -18.46
C CYS A 59 -9.06 -11.02 -18.70
N THR A 60 -9.53 -10.82 -19.93
CA THR A 60 -10.84 -11.31 -20.36
C THR A 60 -10.71 -12.79 -20.67
N THR A 61 -11.66 -13.62 -20.26
CA THR A 61 -11.65 -15.04 -20.58
C THR A 61 -12.94 -15.48 -21.28
N GLU A 62 -12.84 -16.50 -22.13
CA GLU A 62 -13.96 -17.04 -22.87
C GLU A 62 -14.14 -18.55 -22.62
N PHE A 63 -14.80 -18.87 -21.52
CA PHE A 63 -15.17 -20.25 -21.19
C PHE A 63 -16.62 -20.55 -21.59
N LYS A 64 -16.83 -21.73 -22.18
CA LYS A 64 -18.17 -22.22 -22.55
C LYS A 64 -18.79 -23.11 -21.47
N ASP A 65 -17.96 -23.61 -20.57
CA ASP A 65 -18.30 -24.56 -19.53
C ASP A 65 -17.50 -24.28 -18.25
N PHE A 66 -18.12 -24.54 -17.10
CA PHE A 66 -17.51 -24.32 -15.80
C PHE A 66 -16.37 -25.31 -15.52
N ASP A 67 -16.47 -26.55 -16.00
CA ASP A 67 -15.41 -27.54 -15.81
C ASP A 67 -14.09 -27.10 -16.47
N GLN A 68 -14.16 -26.39 -17.60
CA GLN A 68 -12.97 -25.83 -18.27
C GLN A 68 -12.38 -24.64 -17.50
N TYR A 69 -13.25 -23.80 -16.92
CA TYR A 69 -12.82 -22.68 -16.09
C TYR A 69 -12.11 -23.19 -14.83
N ASP A 70 -12.65 -24.20 -14.15
CA ASP A 70 -12.05 -24.77 -12.95
C ASP A 70 -10.65 -25.33 -13.25
N VAL A 71 -10.49 -26.06 -14.37
CA VAL A 71 -9.17 -26.53 -14.83
C VAL A 71 -8.22 -25.36 -15.12
N PHE A 72 -8.71 -24.29 -15.76
CA PHE A 72 -7.87 -23.11 -16.01
C PHE A 72 -7.38 -22.47 -14.71
N VAL A 73 -8.26 -22.30 -13.73
CA VAL A 73 -7.92 -21.72 -12.43
C VAL A 73 -6.92 -22.61 -11.69
N ASP A 74 -7.15 -23.93 -11.65
CA ASP A 74 -6.22 -24.88 -11.03
C ASP A 74 -4.83 -24.82 -11.67
N GLU A 75 -4.75 -24.86 -13.00
CA GLU A 75 -3.48 -24.76 -13.73
C GLU A 75 -2.78 -23.40 -13.51
N PHE A 76 -3.54 -22.32 -13.39
CA PHE A 76 -2.99 -21.00 -13.08
C PHE A 76 -2.44 -20.93 -11.65
N ILE A 77 -3.17 -21.44 -10.67
CA ILE A 77 -2.72 -21.50 -9.28
C ILE A 77 -1.47 -22.39 -9.16
N ASP A 78 -1.44 -23.53 -9.82
CA ASP A 78 -0.27 -24.42 -9.85
C ASP A 78 0.95 -23.72 -10.45
N TYR A 79 0.78 -22.99 -11.55
CA TYR A 79 1.85 -22.21 -12.16
C TYR A 79 2.36 -21.10 -11.20
N ILE A 80 1.46 -20.31 -10.62
CA ILE A 80 1.81 -19.25 -9.67
C ILE A 80 2.59 -19.80 -8.47
N ASN A 81 2.14 -20.93 -7.93
CA ASN A 81 2.84 -21.61 -6.83
C ASN A 81 4.23 -22.11 -7.26
N SER A 82 4.40 -22.58 -8.51
CA SER A 82 5.67 -23.10 -9.02
C SER A 82 6.79 -22.06 -9.11
N ILE A 83 6.44 -20.77 -9.13
CA ILE A 83 7.38 -19.63 -9.14
C ILE A 83 7.43 -18.88 -7.79
N ASP A 84 6.96 -19.53 -6.71
CA ASP A 84 6.96 -19.02 -5.33
C ASP A 84 6.17 -17.70 -5.14
N LEU A 85 5.13 -17.53 -5.96
CA LEU A 85 4.18 -16.43 -5.85
C LEU A 85 2.84 -16.93 -5.29
N CYS A 86 1.98 -16.01 -4.92
CA CYS A 86 0.58 -16.27 -4.57
C CYS A 86 -0.34 -15.30 -5.29
N PHE A 87 -1.51 -15.81 -5.67
CA PHE A 87 -2.57 -15.05 -6.30
C PHE A 87 -3.79 -14.96 -5.38
N GLY A 88 -4.42 -13.80 -5.33
CA GLY A 88 -5.73 -13.59 -4.72
C GLY A 88 -6.63 -12.83 -5.69
N GLY A 89 -7.72 -13.47 -6.11
CA GLY A 89 -8.63 -12.90 -7.09
C GLY A 89 -9.58 -13.94 -7.68
N GLY A 90 -10.16 -13.63 -8.83
CA GLY A 90 -11.03 -14.52 -9.58
C GLY A 90 -11.92 -13.75 -10.55
N GLY A 91 -12.95 -14.43 -11.04
CA GLY A 91 -13.92 -13.87 -11.98
C GLY A 91 -13.98 -14.68 -13.27
N LEU A 92 -15.18 -14.78 -13.83
CA LEU A 92 -15.45 -15.61 -15.00
C LEU A 92 -15.12 -14.84 -16.28
N GLU A 93 -15.94 -13.87 -16.68
CA GLU A 93 -15.69 -13.10 -17.93
C GLU A 93 -14.46 -12.21 -17.83
N LEU A 94 -14.25 -11.57 -16.67
CA LEU A 94 -13.06 -10.80 -16.33
C LEU A 94 -12.38 -11.51 -15.17
N PHE A 95 -11.26 -12.17 -15.46
CA PHE A 95 -10.43 -12.81 -14.45
C PHE A 95 -9.38 -11.81 -13.99
N GLU A 96 -9.46 -11.38 -12.73
CA GLU A 96 -8.60 -10.36 -12.17
C GLU A 96 -8.17 -10.68 -10.74
N GLY A 97 -7.03 -10.13 -10.34
CA GLY A 97 -6.55 -10.29 -8.97
C GLY A 97 -5.19 -9.68 -8.75
N PHE A 98 -4.68 -9.90 -7.54
CA PHE A 98 -3.39 -9.41 -7.10
C PHE A 98 -2.41 -10.56 -6.90
N ILE A 99 -1.16 -10.35 -7.33
CA ILE A 99 -0.07 -11.30 -7.20
C ILE A 99 1.04 -10.69 -6.36
N CYS A 100 1.51 -11.43 -5.36
CA CYS A 100 2.70 -11.10 -4.60
C CYS A 100 3.47 -12.37 -4.20
N SER A 101 4.62 -12.24 -3.55
CA SER A 101 5.34 -13.42 -3.08
C SER A 101 4.74 -14.00 -1.81
N THR A 102 4.79 -15.33 -1.70
CA THR A 102 4.53 -16.06 -0.45
C THR A 102 5.64 -15.84 0.59
N GLU A 103 6.85 -15.49 0.13
CA GLU A 103 8.00 -15.31 0.99
C GLU A 103 7.96 -13.96 1.72
N ARG A 104 8.35 -14.01 2.99
CA ARG A 104 8.34 -12.83 3.84
C ARG A 104 9.40 -11.83 3.40
N TYR A 105 8.97 -10.62 3.03
CA TYR A 105 9.81 -9.49 2.60
C TYR A 105 10.47 -9.66 1.23
N ARG A 106 10.04 -10.63 0.43
CA ARG A 106 10.44 -10.74 -0.98
C ARG A 106 9.38 -10.07 -1.83
N SER A 107 9.83 -9.22 -2.75
CA SER A 107 8.97 -8.56 -3.72
C SER A 107 8.97 -9.37 -5.02
N VAL A 108 7.88 -9.28 -5.78
CA VAL A 108 7.84 -9.76 -7.16
C VAL A 108 8.88 -9.00 -7.98
N THR A 109 9.55 -9.69 -8.88
CA THR A 109 10.46 -9.09 -9.87
C THR A 109 9.73 -8.78 -11.18
N GLU A 110 10.25 -7.85 -11.97
CA GLU A 110 9.71 -7.55 -13.30
C GLU A 110 9.78 -8.78 -14.23
N GLU A 111 10.79 -9.65 -14.06
CA GLU A 111 10.93 -10.89 -14.82
C GLU A 111 9.80 -11.89 -14.50
N GLU A 112 9.44 -12.02 -13.22
CA GLU A 112 8.31 -12.85 -12.78
C GLU A 112 6.97 -12.28 -13.23
N GLN A 113 6.78 -10.96 -13.14
CA GLN A 113 5.60 -10.29 -13.65
C GLN A 113 5.42 -10.56 -15.15
N LEU A 114 6.49 -10.42 -15.93
CA LEU A 114 6.48 -10.72 -17.36
C LEU A 114 6.22 -12.21 -17.62
N ALA A 115 6.78 -13.11 -16.81
CA ALA A 115 6.53 -14.54 -16.92
C ALA A 115 5.04 -14.89 -16.69
N VAL A 116 4.37 -14.22 -15.75
CA VAL A 116 2.92 -14.39 -15.54
C VAL A 116 2.12 -13.86 -16.72
N ALA A 117 2.44 -12.67 -17.22
CA ALA A 117 1.76 -12.11 -18.39
C ALA A 117 1.88 -13.04 -19.61
N ASN A 118 3.09 -13.52 -19.89
CA ASN A 118 3.35 -14.45 -21.00
C ASN A 118 2.62 -15.79 -20.83
N TRP A 119 2.50 -16.30 -19.60
CA TRP A 119 1.77 -17.54 -19.35
C TRP A 119 0.28 -17.38 -19.69
N LEU A 120 -0.32 -16.26 -19.30
CA LEU A 120 -1.72 -15.95 -19.63
C LEU A 120 -1.92 -15.71 -21.12
N ASP A 121 -1.04 -14.94 -21.77
CA ASP A 121 -1.11 -14.65 -23.22
C ASP A 121 -0.96 -15.90 -24.11
N ALA A 122 -0.32 -16.96 -23.61
CA ALA A 122 -0.16 -18.22 -24.33
C ALA A 122 -1.44 -19.09 -24.36
N ARG A 123 -2.47 -18.74 -23.57
CA ARG A 123 -3.71 -19.51 -23.46
C ARG A 123 -4.70 -19.09 -24.54
N SER A 124 -5.36 -20.06 -25.15
CA SER A 124 -6.32 -19.81 -26.23
C SER A 124 -7.63 -19.18 -25.76
N GLU A 125 -7.95 -19.40 -24.49
CA GLU A 125 -9.16 -18.99 -23.78
C GLU A 125 -9.05 -17.57 -23.21
N VAL A 126 -7.83 -17.02 -23.17
CA VAL A 126 -7.53 -15.71 -22.61
C VAL A 126 -7.48 -14.66 -23.71
N LYS A 127 -8.05 -13.50 -23.43
CA LYS A 127 -8.03 -12.30 -24.27
C LYS A 127 -7.59 -11.12 -23.45
N LYS A 128 -6.67 -10.33 -24.01
CA LYS A 128 -6.26 -9.02 -23.47
C LYS A 128 -5.75 -9.11 -22.03
N VAL A 129 -4.51 -9.55 -21.87
CA VAL A 129 -3.82 -9.53 -20.58
C VAL A 129 -3.34 -8.11 -20.27
N GLU A 130 -3.61 -7.63 -19.07
CA GLU A 130 -3.11 -6.37 -18.54
C GLU A 130 -2.45 -6.64 -17.18
N VAL A 131 -1.29 -5.99 -16.94
CA VAL A 131 -0.59 -6.02 -15.65
C VAL A 131 -0.31 -4.59 -15.22
N SER A 132 -0.43 -4.31 -13.92
CA SER A 132 -0.08 -3.01 -13.35
C SER A 132 1.43 -2.87 -13.15
N ASP A 133 1.88 -1.66 -12.79
CA ASP A 133 3.21 -1.50 -12.18
C ASP A 133 3.31 -2.26 -10.85
N LEU A 134 4.54 -2.52 -10.39
CA LEU A 134 4.79 -3.07 -9.07
C LEU A 134 4.40 -2.07 -7.97
N VAL A 135 3.51 -2.48 -7.08
CA VAL A 135 2.91 -1.67 -6.02
C VAL A 135 3.03 -2.36 -4.65
N ASP A 136 2.98 -1.57 -3.57
CA ASP A 136 3.11 -2.10 -2.21
C ASP A 136 1.85 -2.90 -1.82
N ALA A 137 2.02 -4.21 -1.59
CA ALA A 137 0.94 -5.13 -1.26
C ALA A 137 0.22 -4.82 0.07
N ASN A 138 0.83 -4.03 0.96
CA ASN A 138 0.26 -3.69 2.27
C ASN A 138 -0.42 -2.31 2.28
N TYR A 139 -0.20 -1.50 1.26
CA TYR A 139 -0.60 -0.08 1.23
C TYR A 139 -1.13 0.37 -0.14
N LEU A 140 -1.76 -0.54 -0.89
CA LEU A 140 -2.53 -0.28 -2.11
C LEU A 140 -3.48 0.93 -1.95
#